data_AF-A0A2E5F0H1-F1
#
_entry.id   AF-A0A2E5F0H1-F1
#
_cell.length_a   1.000
_cell.length_b   1.000
_cell.length_c   1.000
_cell.angle_alpha   90.00
_cell.angle_beta   90.00
_cell.angle_gamma   90.00
#
_symmetry.space_group_name_H-M   'P 1'
#
loop_
_entity.id
_entity.type
_entity.pdbx_description
1 polymer ?
#
loop_
_entity_poly.entity_id
_entity_poly.type
_entity_poly.pdbx_seq_one_letter_code
_entity_poly.pdbx_strand_id
1 'polypeptide(L)'
;MPKRLQLRFFFITGLLALLTSIACDDTDRLAEAGWNKPTNISPTYVMTSDLDEESLQVVQAGITKAQEYLGNYGPLKVFIIGTDIEAAGVVSREFCEWTYEGQE
;
A
#
# COMPACT_ATOMS: atom_id res chain seq x y z
N MET A 1 0.81 -50.34 -8.95
CA MET A 1 1.27 -48.99 -8.53
C MET A 1 1.26 -48.11 -9.78
N PRO A 2 0.38 -47.07 -9.92
CA PRO A 2 0.79 -45.70 -9.57
C PRO A 2 -0.34 -44.66 -9.28
N LYS A 3 -1.61 -45.06 -9.04
CA LYS A 3 -2.74 -44.11 -8.97
C LYS A 3 -2.68 -43.11 -7.80
N ARG A 4 -2.12 -43.50 -6.64
CA ARG A 4 -1.96 -42.62 -5.46
C ARG A 4 -0.87 -41.56 -5.64
N LEU A 5 0.16 -41.83 -6.43
CA LEU A 5 1.27 -40.91 -6.64
C LEU A 5 0.87 -39.80 -7.63
N GLN A 6 0.12 -40.16 -8.68
CA GLN A 6 -0.46 -39.19 -9.62
C GLN A 6 -1.41 -38.21 -8.94
N LEU A 7 -2.35 -38.70 -8.10
CA LEU A 7 -3.32 -37.83 -7.42
C LEU A 7 -2.64 -36.83 -6.46
N ARG A 8 -1.59 -37.26 -5.74
CA ARG A 8 -0.78 -36.36 -4.90
C ARG A 8 -0.05 -35.31 -5.73
N PHE A 9 0.46 -35.68 -6.91
CA PHE A 9 1.14 -34.75 -7.81
C PHE A 9 0.18 -33.68 -8.35
N PHE A 10 -1.04 -34.06 -8.76
CA PHE A 10 -2.09 -33.12 -9.19
C PHE A 10 -2.57 -32.19 -8.07
N PHE A 11 -2.64 -32.66 -6.83
CA PHE A 11 -2.97 -31.82 -5.69
C PHE A 11 -1.88 -30.78 -5.39
N ILE A 12 -0.60 -31.16 -5.49
CA ILE A 12 0.53 -30.25 -5.23
C ILE A 12 0.66 -29.23 -6.37
N THR A 13 0.54 -29.64 -7.63
CA THR A 13 0.58 -28.70 -8.76
C THR A 13 -0.64 -27.79 -8.81
N GLY A 14 -1.82 -28.29 -8.45
CA GLY A 14 -3.03 -27.49 -8.32
C GLY A 14 -2.92 -26.44 -7.20
N LEU A 15 -2.38 -26.82 -6.03
CA LEU A 15 -2.12 -25.89 -4.94
C LEU A 15 -1.07 -24.84 -5.32
N LEU A 16 0.00 -25.24 -6.00
CA LEU A 16 1.05 -24.32 -6.46
C LEU A 16 0.52 -23.33 -7.51
N ALA A 17 -0.30 -23.80 -8.46
CA ALA A 17 -0.96 -22.94 -9.46
C ALA A 17 -1.91 -21.93 -8.80
N LEU A 18 -2.69 -22.37 -7.79
CA LEU A 18 -3.58 -21.51 -7.02
C LEU A 18 -2.79 -20.44 -6.23
N LEU A 19 -1.68 -20.83 -5.61
CA LEU A 19 -0.80 -19.91 -4.88
C LEU A 19 -0.14 -18.89 -5.82
N THR A 20 0.23 -19.28 -7.04
CA THR A 20 0.78 -18.34 -8.03
C THR A 20 -0.26 -17.36 -8.57
N SER A 21 -1.52 -17.78 -8.75
CA SER A 21 -2.58 -16.88 -9.22
C SER A 21 -2.98 -15.81 -8.21
N ILE A 22 -2.97 -16.13 -6.91
CA ILE A 22 -3.36 -15.19 -5.85
C ILE A 22 -2.29 -14.10 -5.63
N ALA A 23 -1.02 -14.39 -5.93
CA ALA A 23 0.07 -13.43 -5.79
C ALA A 23 0.19 -12.42 -6.97
N CYS A 24 -0.47 -12.66 -8.10
CA CYS A 24 -0.34 -11.82 -9.30
C CYS A 24 -1.38 -10.68 -9.42
N ASP A 25 -2.52 -10.76 -8.72
CA ASP A 25 -3.66 -9.86 -8.95
C ASP A 25 -3.35 -8.37 -8.67
N ASP A 26 -2.62 -8.09 -7.59
CA ASP A 26 -2.27 -6.71 -7.23
C ASP A 26 -1.22 -6.08 -8.14
N THR A 27 -0.38 -6.88 -8.80
CA THR A 27 0.71 -6.35 -9.64
C THR A 27 0.17 -5.66 -10.89
N ASP A 28 -0.75 -6.33 -11.59
CA ASP A 28 -1.35 -5.80 -12.81
C ASP A 28 -2.21 -4.57 -12.51
N ARG A 29 -3.02 -4.63 -11.45
CA ARG A 29 -3.82 -3.49 -10.96
C ARG A 29 -2.96 -2.25 -10.68
N LEU A 30 -1.83 -2.43 -9.99
CA LEU A 30 -0.93 -1.32 -9.66
C LEU A 30 -0.20 -0.79 -10.91
N ALA A 31 0.19 -1.67 -11.84
CA ALA A 31 0.79 -1.26 -13.10
C ALA A 31 -0.19 -0.45 -13.97
N GLU A 32 -1.46 -0.88 -14.06
CA GLU A 32 -2.53 -0.13 -14.74
C GLU A 32 -2.79 1.23 -14.09
N ALA A 33 -2.75 1.29 -12.75
CA ALA A 33 -2.82 2.53 -11.99
C ALA A 33 -1.56 3.41 -12.11
N GLY A 34 -0.52 2.96 -12.82
CA GLY A 34 0.67 3.75 -13.13
C GLY A 34 1.78 3.68 -12.09
N TRP A 35 1.72 2.76 -11.11
CA TRP A 35 2.75 2.61 -10.07
C TRP A 35 4.06 1.99 -10.57
N ASN A 36 4.10 1.52 -11.82
CA ASN A 36 5.28 0.95 -12.45
C ASN A 36 6.18 1.99 -13.15
N LYS A 37 5.87 3.29 -13.02
CA LYS A 37 6.65 4.38 -13.63
C LYS A 37 6.72 5.60 -12.71
N PRO A 38 7.79 6.41 -12.79
CA PRO A 38 7.89 7.62 -11.99
C PRO A 38 6.80 8.65 -12.31
N THR A 39 6.47 9.47 -11.32
CA THR A 39 5.52 10.58 -11.41
C THR A 39 6.13 11.89 -10.89
N ASN A 40 5.54 13.02 -11.26
CA ASN A 40 5.86 14.35 -10.71
C ASN A 40 4.79 14.83 -9.71
N ILE A 41 3.82 13.99 -9.37
CA ILE A 41 2.81 14.30 -8.37
C ILE A 41 3.50 14.31 -7.00
N SER A 42 3.39 15.43 -6.29
CA SER A 42 3.86 15.56 -4.91
C SER A 42 2.99 14.75 -3.95
N PRO A 43 3.57 14.15 -2.89
CA PRO A 43 2.79 13.54 -1.82
C PRO A 43 1.88 14.57 -1.14
N THR A 44 0.72 14.11 -0.71
CA THR A 44 -0.17 14.87 0.18
C THR A 44 -0.01 14.37 1.61
N TYR A 45 -0.20 15.25 2.59
CA TYR A 45 0.03 14.95 4.00
C TYR A 45 -1.21 15.27 4.81
N VAL A 46 -1.57 14.36 5.70
CA VAL A 46 -2.61 14.53 6.72
C VAL A 46 -1.99 14.18 8.05
N MET A 47 -2.20 15.00 9.06
CA MET A 47 -1.58 14.84 10.37
C MET A 47 -2.62 15.04 11.47
N THR A 48 -2.47 14.31 12.57
CA THR A 48 -3.31 14.49 13.75
C THR A 48 -3.04 15.86 14.38
N SER A 49 -4.06 16.45 15.01
CA SER A 49 -4.00 17.81 15.55
C SER A 49 -3.13 17.97 16.80
N ASP A 50 -2.71 16.86 17.42
CA ASP A 50 -1.80 16.85 18.56
C ASP A 50 -0.31 16.97 18.16
N LEU A 51 -0.01 16.92 16.86
CA LEU A 51 1.33 17.09 16.33
C LEU A 51 1.53 18.52 15.81
N ASP A 52 2.80 18.91 15.74
CA ASP A 52 3.23 20.23 15.27
C ASP A 52 3.93 20.16 13.90
N GLU A 53 4.29 21.35 13.41
CA GLU A 53 4.96 21.50 12.11
C GLU A 53 6.32 20.77 12.07
N GLU A 54 7.02 20.63 13.20
CA GLU A 54 8.29 19.89 13.26
C GLU A 54 8.07 18.42 12.89
N SER A 55 7.00 17.82 13.40
CA SER A 55 6.61 16.45 13.08
C SER A 55 6.36 16.25 11.58
N LEU A 56 5.68 17.21 10.93
CA LEU A 56 5.46 17.21 9.48
C LEU A 56 6.79 17.30 8.71
N GLN A 57 7.68 18.20 9.11
CA GLN A 57 8.96 18.43 8.43
C GLN A 57 9.87 17.21 8.47
N VAL A 58 9.92 16.49 9.60
CA VAL A 58 10.71 15.26 9.73
C VAL A 58 10.22 14.19 8.76
N VAL A 59 8.90 14.01 8.65
CA VAL A 59 8.31 13.03 7.72
C VAL A 59 8.54 13.44 6.27
N GLN A 60 8.34 14.72 5.93
CA GLN A 60 8.61 15.24 4.59
C GLN A 60 10.08 15.02 4.17
N ALA A 61 11.03 15.22 5.09
CA ALA A 61 12.43 14.98 4.83
C ALA A 61 12.71 13.48 4.55
N GLY A 62 12.10 12.59 5.32
CA GLY A 62 12.20 11.14 5.10
C GLY A 62 11.63 10.70 3.75
N ILE A 63 10.44 11.17 3.40
CA ILE A 63 9.81 10.87 2.11
C ILE A 63 10.64 11.44 0.96
N THR A 64 11.16 12.66 1.09
CA THR A 64 12.03 13.27 0.08
C THR A 64 13.27 12.41 -0.15
N LYS A 65 13.93 11.92 0.91
CA LYS A 65 15.07 11.01 0.77
C LYS A 65 14.72 9.68 0.14
N ALA A 66 13.55 9.12 0.47
CA ALA A 66 13.06 7.91 -0.19
C ALA A 66 12.84 8.13 -1.69
N GLN A 67 12.23 9.26 -2.08
CA GLN A 67 12.01 9.62 -3.48
C GLN A 67 13.31 9.88 -4.24
N GLU A 68 14.29 10.53 -3.61
CA GLU A 68 15.63 10.73 -4.21
C GLU A 68 16.33 9.40 -4.49
N TYR A 69 16.20 8.42 -3.60
CA TYR A 69 16.91 7.14 -3.70
C TYR A 69 16.16 6.10 -4.56
N LEU A 70 14.85 5.96 -4.36
CA LEU A 70 14.03 4.93 -5.01
C LEU A 70 13.34 5.44 -6.28
N GLY A 71 13.19 6.76 -6.43
CA GLY A 71 12.33 7.40 -7.43
C GLY A 71 10.97 7.80 -6.85
N ASN A 72 10.30 8.75 -7.52
CA ASN A 72 8.97 9.20 -7.10
C ASN A 72 7.88 8.37 -7.79
N TYR A 73 7.15 7.55 -7.04
CA TYR A 73 6.03 6.72 -7.52
C TYR A 73 4.78 7.04 -6.68
N GLY A 74 3.59 6.98 -7.28
CA GLY A 74 2.37 7.38 -6.58
C GLY A 74 1.20 7.69 -7.52
N PRO A 75 0.10 8.26 -6.99
CA PRO A 75 0.06 9.29 -5.94
C PRO A 75 0.16 8.77 -4.49
N LEU A 76 0.96 9.45 -3.66
CA LEU A 76 1.09 9.16 -2.23
C LEU A 76 0.24 10.12 -1.39
N LYS A 77 -0.54 9.56 -0.46
CA LYS A 77 -1.16 10.26 0.66
C LYS A 77 -0.58 9.71 1.95
N VAL A 78 0.11 10.57 2.70
CA VAL A 78 0.87 10.21 3.91
C VAL A 78 0.06 10.63 5.13
N PHE A 79 -0.25 9.66 5.99
CA PHE A 79 -0.98 9.88 7.23
C PHE A 79 0.00 9.82 8.41
N ILE A 80 0.13 10.92 9.14
CA ILE A 80 1.05 11.08 10.26
C ILE A 80 0.22 11.04 11.55
N ILE A 81 0.39 9.98 12.33
CA ILE A 81 -0.45 9.69 13.50
C ILE A 81 0.32 9.97 14.78
N GLY A 82 -0.19 10.92 15.57
CA GLY A 82 0.27 11.23 16.91
C GLY A 82 -0.24 10.25 17.95
N THR A 83 -0.29 10.71 19.20
CA THR A 83 -0.64 9.87 20.35
C THR A 83 -2.04 10.13 20.89
N ASP A 84 -2.66 11.25 20.53
CA ASP A 84 -4.04 11.55 20.90
C ASP A 84 -5.02 10.65 20.14
N ILE A 85 -5.80 9.87 20.91
CA ILE A 85 -6.71 8.84 20.37
C ILE A 85 -7.84 9.47 19.57
N GLU A 86 -8.37 10.62 20.01
CA GLU A 86 -9.49 11.28 19.34
C GLU A 86 -9.02 11.91 18.02
N ALA A 87 -7.87 12.58 18.03
CA ALA A 87 -7.24 13.12 16.83
C ALA A 87 -6.88 12.02 15.82
N ALA A 88 -6.33 10.89 16.29
CA ALA A 88 -6.08 9.71 15.47
C ALA A 88 -7.37 9.14 14.88
N GLY A 89 -8.47 9.14 15.64
CA GLY A 89 -9.80 8.74 15.17
C GLY A 89 -10.30 9.59 13.99
N VAL A 90 -10.06 10.90 14.00
CA VAL A 90 -10.40 11.80 12.88
C VAL A 90 -9.63 11.41 11.62
N VAL A 91 -8.30 11.29 11.72
CA VAL A 91 -7.44 10.96 10.57
C VAL A 91 -7.69 9.54 10.06
N SER A 92 -8.03 8.61 10.95
CA SER A 92 -8.37 7.23 10.56
C SER A 92 -9.62 7.15 9.69
N ARG A 93 -10.64 7.99 9.95
CA ARG A 93 -11.83 8.07 9.08
C ARG A 93 -11.47 8.57 7.69
N GLU A 94 -10.63 9.60 7.60
CA GLU A 94 -10.17 10.12 6.31
C GLU A 94 -9.32 9.08 5.55
N PHE A 95 -8.53 8.27 6.24
CA PHE A 95 -7.84 7.13 5.65
C PHE A 95 -8.84 6.12 5.07
N CYS A 96 -9.87 5.75 5.84
CA CYS A 96 -10.88 4.80 5.39
C CYS A 96 -11.66 5.32 4.18
N GLU A 97 -12.10 6.57 4.21
CA GLU A 97 -12.78 7.22 3.08
C GLU A 97 -11.89 7.20 1.83
N TRP A 98 -10.63 7.63 1.96
CA TRP A 98 -9.71 7.65 0.83
C TRP A 98 -9.36 6.25 0.27
N THR A 99 -9.25 5.24 1.14
CA THR A 99 -8.80 3.89 0.75
C THR A 99 -9.95 3.05 0.18
N TYR A 100 -11.16 3.24 0.71
CA TYR A 100 -12.30 2.36 0.44
C TYR A 100 -13.45 3.06 -0.29
N GLU A 101 -13.30 4.32 -0.70
CA GLU A 101 -14.29 5.00 -1.56
C GLU A 101 -14.59 4.16 -2.81
N GLY A 102 -15.88 3.86 -3.04
CA GLY A 102 -16.36 3.07 -4.17
C GLY A 102 -16.33 1.55 -3.99
N GLN A 103 -16.00 1.04 -2.81
CA GLN A 103 -16.17 -0.38 -2.45
C GLN A 103 -17.55 -0.61 -1.79
N GLU A 104 -18.63 -0.50 -2.59
CA GLU A 104 -19.97 -1.02 -2.26
C GLU A 104 -20.32 -2.24 -3.12
#